data_AF-A0A349B709-F1
#
_entry.id   AF-A0A349B709-F1
#
_cell.length_a   1.000
_cell.length_b   1.000
_cell.length_c   1.000
_cell.angle_alpha   90.00
_cell.angle_beta   90.00
_cell.angle_gamma   90.00
#
_symmetry.space_group_name_H-M   'P 1'
#
loop_
_entity.id
_entity.type
_entity.pdbx_description
1 polymer ?
#
loop_
_entity_poly.entity_id
_entity_poly.type
_entity_poly.pdbx_seq_one_letter_code
_entity_poly.pdbx_strand_id
1 'polypeptide(L)'
;MAASGPTGSGRRFLLIDGNSLTYRAFFALPTDLATASGQVTNAVYGFTSMLINMLRDHPSAGVVVAFDRPEKTFRHERVADYKAGRAEAPDILRQQMGLVREVITTLGFPIVDKAGIEADDIIAT
;
A
#
# COMPACT_ATOMS: atom_id res chain seq x y z
N MET A 1 -16.58 -28.24 12.39
CA MET A 1 -17.01 -27.27 13.41
C MET A 1 -16.58 -25.89 12.95
N ALA A 2 -17.52 -25.06 12.51
CA ALA A 2 -17.23 -23.72 12.01
C ALA A 2 -17.10 -22.75 13.19
N ALA A 3 -15.98 -22.03 13.27
CA ALA A 3 -15.78 -20.98 14.25
C ALA A 3 -16.69 -19.80 13.92
N SER A 4 -17.65 -19.52 14.81
CA SER A 4 -18.52 -18.36 14.79
C SER A 4 -17.71 -17.09 15.04
N GLY A 5 -17.52 -16.29 13.99
CA GLY A 5 -16.90 -14.96 14.07
C GLY A 5 -17.77 -13.93 14.81
N PRO A 6 -17.19 -12.81 15.28
CA PRO A 6 -17.85 -11.92 16.23
C PRO A 6 -19.01 -11.14 15.59
N THR A 7 -20.13 -11.16 16.30
CA THR A 7 -21.38 -10.43 16.04
C THR A 7 -21.23 -8.94 16.40
N GLY A 8 -20.83 -8.13 15.42
CA GLY A 8 -21.06 -6.67 15.40
C GLY A 8 -21.70 -6.33 14.05
N SER A 9 -22.78 -5.55 14.03
CA SER A 9 -23.78 -5.49 12.95
C SER A 9 -23.36 -4.79 11.64
N GLY A 10 -22.11 -4.89 11.21
CA GLY A 10 -21.63 -4.37 9.93
C GLY A 10 -20.52 -5.25 9.34
N ARG A 11 -20.59 -5.54 8.04
CA ARG A 11 -19.46 -6.13 7.31
C ARG A 11 -18.27 -5.16 7.38
N ARG A 12 -17.16 -5.58 7.98
CA ARG A 12 -15.93 -4.79 8.02
C ARG A 12 -15.13 -5.04 6.75
N PHE A 13 -14.60 -3.97 6.16
CA PHE A 13 -13.68 -4.04 5.03
C PHE A 13 -12.34 -3.45 5.46
N LEU A 14 -11.25 -3.98 4.90
CA LEU A 14 -9.92 -3.45 5.10
C LEU A 14 -9.53 -2.61 3.89
N LEU A 15 -9.41 -1.30 4.07
CA LEU A 15 -8.95 -0.36 3.04
C LEU A 15 -7.51 0.02 3.36
N ILE A 16 -6.61 -0.23 2.41
CA ILE A 16 -5.17 -0.07 2.62
C ILE A 16 -4.65 1.02 1.69
N ASP A 17 -3.97 2.02 2.24
CA ASP A 17 -3.12 2.93 1.49
C ASP A 17 -1.79 2.21 1.20
N GLY A 18 -1.64 1.75 -0.05
CA GLY A 18 -0.48 1.01 -0.51
C GLY A 18 0.81 1.85 -0.47
N ASN A 19 0.74 3.12 -0.88
CA ASN A 19 1.89 4.03 -0.88
C ASN A 19 2.43 4.23 0.54
N SER A 20 1.56 4.57 1.49
CA SER A 20 1.92 4.79 2.88
C SER A 20 2.48 3.52 3.54
N LEU A 21 1.86 2.37 3.29
CA LEU A 21 2.29 1.11 3.90
C LEU A 21 3.64 0.65 3.34
N THR A 22 3.87 0.76 2.03
CA THR A 22 5.16 0.42 1.42
C THR A 22 6.27 1.37 1.86
N TYR A 23 5.99 2.67 1.97
CA TYR A 23 6.96 3.64 2.49
C TYR A 23 7.40 3.27 3.91
N ARG A 24 6.45 2.95 4.79
CA ARG A 24 6.77 2.49 6.16
C ARG A 24 7.62 1.22 6.15
N ALA A 25 7.25 0.24 5.32
CA ALA A 25 8.00 -1.00 5.19
C ALA A 25 9.45 -0.77 4.74
N PHE A 26 9.67 0.12 3.77
CA PHE A 26 11.00 0.45 3.26
C PHE A 26 11.91 1.04 4.34
N PHE A 27 11.42 1.98 5.16
CA PHE A 27 12.24 2.60 6.21
C PHE A 27 12.34 1.76 7.49
N ALA A 28 11.50 0.74 7.65
CA ALA A 28 11.55 -0.17 8.80
C ALA A 28 12.59 -1.28 8.66
N LEU A 29 13.08 -1.55 7.45
CA LEU A 29 13.94 -2.69 7.15
C LEU A 29 15.18 -2.26 6.36
N PRO A 30 16.33 -2.93 6.58
CA PRO A 30 17.57 -2.53 5.94
C PRO A 30 17.51 -2.80 4.42
N THR A 31 18.08 -1.88 3.63
CA THR A 31 18.04 -1.92 2.16
C THR A 31 19.03 -2.91 1.55
N ASP A 32 19.84 -3.59 2.35
CA ASP A 32 20.69 -4.71 1.95
C ASP A 32 19.91 -6.04 1.85
N LEU A 33 18.62 -6.04 2.26
CA LEU A 33 17.73 -7.16 1.98
C LEU A 33 17.45 -7.25 0.48
N ALA A 34 18.18 -8.13 -0.18
CA ALA A 34 18.12 -8.35 -1.62
C ALA A 34 18.07 -9.86 -1.95
N THR A 35 17.53 -10.16 -3.13
CA THR A 35 17.56 -11.51 -3.71
C THR A 35 18.97 -11.90 -4.19
N ALA A 36 19.18 -13.17 -4.54
CA ALA A 36 20.44 -13.64 -5.11
C ALA A 36 20.83 -12.94 -6.43
N SER A 37 19.88 -12.37 -7.16
CA SER A 37 20.13 -11.58 -8.37
C SER A 37 20.42 -10.09 -8.08
N GLY A 38 20.43 -9.68 -6.81
CA GLY A 38 20.69 -8.30 -6.39
C GLY A 38 19.46 -7.38 -6.36
N GLN A 39 18.26 -7.88 -6.67
CA GLN A 39 17.02 -7.10 -6.54
C GLN A 39 16.75 -6.82 -5.05
N VAL A 40 16.77 -5.54 -4.66
CA VAL A 40 16.38 -5.07 -3.32
C VAL A 40 14.88 -5.29 -3.10
N THR A 41 14.51 -5.85 -1.95
CA THR A 41 13.14 -6.28 -1.63
C THR A 41 12.68 -5.94 -0.21
N ASN A 42 13.42 -5.10 0.52
CA ASN A 42 13.07 -4.71 1.90
C ASN A 42 11.64 -4.15 2.03
N ALA A 43 11.21 -3.29 1.12
CA ALA A 43 9.86 -2.74 1.13
C ALA A 43 8.80 -3.82 0.82
N VAL A 44 9.09 -4.72 -0.12
CA VAL A 44 8.18 -5.81 -0.50
C VAL A 44 7.98 -6.77 0.67
N TYR A 45 9.07 -7.18 1.31
CA TYR A 45 9.04 -8.07 2.48
C TYR A 45 8.30 -7.43 3.65
N GLY A 46 8.62 -6.19 3.98
CA GLY A 46 7.97 -5.47 5.08
C GLY A 46 6.49 -5.26 4.82
N PHE A 47 6.12 -4.82 3.61
CA PHE A 47 4.72 -4.62 3.22
C PHE A 47 3.92 -5.92 3.36
N THR A 48 4.46 -7.02 2.83
CA THR A 48 3.80 -8.33 2.87
C THR A 48 3.62 -8.82 4.30
N SER A 49 4.64 -8.64 5.15
CA SER A 49 4.57 -9.00 6.57
C SER A 49 3.51 -8.19 7.32
N MET A 50 3.47 -6.88 7.09
CA MET A 50 2.45 -6.00 7.68
C MET A 50 1.05 -6.36 7.22
N LEU A 51 0.87 -6.63 5.92
CA LEU A 51 -0.40 -7.08 5.35
C LEU A 51 -0.89 -8.38 6.00
N ILE A 52 -0.02 -9.40 6.10
CA ILE A 52 -0.36 -10.68 6.73
C ILE A 52 -0.81 -10.47 8.19
N ASN A 53 -0.12 -9.62 8.94
CA ASN A 53 -0.49 -9.32 10.32
C ASN A 53 -1.85 -8.62 10.39
N MET A 54 -2.10 -7.62 9.53
CA MET A 54 -3.41 -6.94 9.47
C MET A 54 -4.55 -7.91 9.12
N LEU A 55 -4.34 -8.84 8.19
CA LEU A 55 -5.34 -9.85 7.83
C LEU A 55 -5.63 -10.82 8.98
N ARG A 56 -4.62 -11.15 9.77
CA ARG A 56 -4.75 -12.01 10.96
C ARG A 56 -5.51 -11.30 12.08
N ASP A 57 -5.12 -10.06 12.37
CA ASP A 57 -5.59 -9.33 13.55
C ASP A 57 -6.95 -8.64 13.30
N HIS A 58 -7.29 -8.41 12.03
CA HIS A 58 -8.54 -7.76 11.62
C HIS A 58 -9.34 -8.62 10.62
N PRO A 59 -10.12 -9.60 11.11
CA PRO A 59 -11.06 -10.34 10.28
C PRO A 59 -12.01 -9.37 9.54
N SER A 60 -11.98 -9.46 8.22
CA SER A 60 -12.71 -8.59 7.29
C SER A 60 -13.48 -9.42 6.26
N ALA A 61 -14.55 -8.83 5.71
CA ALA A 61 -15.34 -9.41 4.63
C ALA A 61 -14.69 -9.19 3.25
N GLY A 62 -13.67 -8.32 3.18
CA GLY A 62 -12.95 -8.00 1.95
C GLY A 62 -11.82 -7.00 2.21
N VAL A 63 -10.89 -6.96 1.27
CA VAL A 63 -9.68 -6.11 1.31
C VAL A 63 -9.62 -5.34 -0.01
N VAL A 64 -9.25 -4.07 0.04
CA VAL A 64 -8.97 -3.24 -1.14
C VAL A 64 -7.70 -2.45 -0.87
N VAL A 65 -6.82 -2.37 -1.87
CA VAL A 65 -5.59 -1.57 -1.77
C VAL A 65 -5.64 -0.42 -2.76
N ALA A 66 -5.50 0.80 -2.25
CA ALA A 66 -5.42 2.02 -3.05
C ALA A 66 -3.96 2.42 -3.29
N PHE A 67 -3.65 2.90 -4.50
CA PHE A 67 -2.34 3.49 -4.82
C PHE A 67 -2.49 4.86 -5.48
N ASP A 68 -1.53 5.74 -5.20
CA ASP A 68 -1.34 6.96 -5.98
C ASP A 68 -0.85 6.61 -7.37
N ARG A 69 -1.31 7.36 -8.37
CA ARG A 69 -0.67 7.35 -9.69
C ARG A 69 0.44 8.41 -9.79
N PRO A 70 1.47 8.17 -10.62
CA PRO A 70 2.57 9.12 -10.82
C PRO A 70 2.16 10.38 -11.58
N GLU A 71 1.00 10.41 -12.26
CA GLU A 71 0.54 11.62 -12.94
C GLU A 71 0.17 12.72 -11.93
N LYS A 72 0.47 13.99 -12.26
CA LYS A 72 0.17 15.13 -11.38
C LYS A 72 -1.31 15.16 -11.00
N THR A 73 -1.61 15.34 -9.72
CA THR A 73 -2.99 15.48 -9.25
C THR A 73 -3.50 16.91 -9.45
N PHE A 74 -4.82 17.07 -9.60
CA PHE A 74 -5.48 18.39 -9.73
C PHE A 74 -5.13 19.35 -8.57
N ARG A 75 -4.70 18.82 -7.41
CA ARG A 75 -4.25 19.60 -6.24
C ARG A 75 -2.89 20.26 -6.44
N HIS A 76 -1.98 19.64 -7.20
CA HIS A 76 -0.68 20.23 -7.56
C HIS A 76 -0.83 21.42 -8.52
N GLU A 77 -1.93 21.48 -9.29
CA GLU A 77 -2.21 22.61 -10.20
C GLU A 77 -2.79 23.83 -9.47
N ARG A 78 -3.45 23.63 -8.32
CA ARG A 78 -4.12 24.71 -7.57
C ARG A 78 -3.28 25.32 -6.45
N VAL A 79 -2.27 24.61 -5.93
CA VAL A 79 -1.41 25.09 -4.84
C VAL A 79 0.02 24.63 -5.09
N ALA A 80 0.89 25.56 -5.49
CA ALA A 80 2.30 25.27 -5.82
C ALA A 80 3.11 24.68 -4.65
N ASP A 81 2.73 24.99 -3.42
CA ASP A 81 3.41 24.53 -2.20
C ASP A 81 2.83 23.22 -1.62
N TYR A 82 1.82 22.63 -2.26
CA TYR A 82 1.22 21.41 -1.76
C TYR A 82 2.23 20.26 -1.86
N LYS A 83 2.61 19.69 -0.72
CA LYS A 83 3.69 18.69 -0.53
C LYS A 83 5.13 19.18 -0.79
N ALA A 84 5.38 20.49 -0.93
CA ALA A 84 6.70 21.05 -1.22
C ALA A 84 7.83 20.72 -0.21
N GLY A 85 7.49 20.20 0.98
CA GLY A 85 8.45 19.73 1.98
C GLY A 85 8.66 18.20 2.04
N ARG A 86 8.00 17.41 1.19
CA ARG A 86 8.24 15.95 1.14
C ARG A 86 9.49 15.68 0.31
N ALA A 87 10.45 14.98 0.89
CA ALA A 87 11.56 14.43 0.13
C ALA A 87 11.03 13.47 -0.95
N GLU A 88 11.61 13.52 -2.15
CA GLU A 88 11.27 12.53 -3.18
C GLU A 88 11.57 11.12 -2.66
N ALA A 89 10.68 10.18 -2.99
CA ALA A 89 10.88 8.79 -2.65
C ALA A 89 12.18 8.27 -3.29
N PRO A 90 13.09 7.61 -2.54
CA PRO A 90 14.32 7.06 -3.10
C PRO A 90 14.03 6.15 -4.31
N ASP A 91 14.90 6.19 -5.34
CA ASP A 91 14.71 5.39 -6.55
C ASP A 91 14.57 3.88 -6.26
N ILE A 92 15.33 3.39 -5.28
CA ILE A 92 15.28 2.00 -4.83
C ILE A 92 13.93 1.62 -4.19
N LEU A 93 13.19 2.58 -3.65
CA LEU A 93 11.82 2.38 -3.19
C LEU A 93 10.85 2.37 -4.39
N ARG A 94 11.03 3.30 -5.34
CA ARG A 94 10.18 3.36 -6.56
C ARG A 94 10.25 2.05 -7.36
N GLN A 95 11.43 1.45 -7.48
CA GLN A 95 11.64 0.16 -8.16
C GLN A 95 10.86 -1.00 -7.51
N GLN A 96 10.66 -0.96 -6.19
CA GLN A 96 9.93 -2.01 -5.47
C GLN A 96 8.41 -1.87 -5.55
N MET A 97 7.90 -0.73 -6.01
CA MET A 97 6.45 -0.49 -6.05
C MET A 97 5.73 -1.44 -7.03
N GLY A 98 6.38 -1.77 -8.16
CA GLY A 98 5.85 -2.77 -9.09
C GLY A 98 5.68 -4.14 -8.43
N LEU A 99 6.68 -4.59 -7.67
CA LEU A 99 6.67 -5.87 -6.96
C LEU A 99 5.61 -5.92 -5.86
N VAL A 100 5.40 -4.81 -5.14
CA VAL A 100 4.32 -4.74 -4.14
C VAL A 100 2.95 -4.93 -4.81
N ARG A 101 2.72 -4.28 -5.95
CA ARG A 101 1.46 -4.44 -6.71
C ARG A 101 1.29 -5.86 -7.23
N GLU A 102 2.38 -6.50 -7.63
CA GLU A 102 2.39 -7.91 -8.04
C GLU A 102 2.00 -8.85 -6.89
N VAL A 103 2.53 -8.62 -5.67
CA VAL A 103 2.12 -9.39 -4.48
C VAL A 103 0.62 -9.28 -4.23
N ILE A 104 0.07 -8.06 -4.24
CA ILE A 104 -1.36 -7.83 -3.99
C ILE A 104 -2.22 -8.51 -5.05
N THR A 105 -1.84 -8.39 -6.31
CA THR A 105 -2.52 -9.02 -7.44
C THR A 105 -2.48 -10.54 -7.34
N THR A 106 -1.31 -11.11 -6.97
CA THR A 106 -1.12 -12.56 -6.79
C THR A 106 -1.96 -13.11 -5.64
N LEU A 107 -2.13 -12.33 -4.56
CA LEU A 107 -3.02 -12.68 -3.45
C LEU A 107 -4.51 -12.51 -3.79
N GLY A 108 -4.85 -12.02 -4.98
CA GLY A 108 -6.22 -11.86 -5.45
C GLY A 108 -6.95 -10.64 -4.87
N PHE A 109 -6.23 -9.67 -4.29
CA PHE A 109 -6.84 -8.46 -3.76
C PHE A 109 -7.00 -7.40 -4.87
N PRO A 110 -8.15 -6.71 -4.92
CA PRO A 110 -8.36 -5.62 -5.86
C PRO A 110 -7.44 -4.43 -5.54
N ILE A 111 -6.84 -3.91 -6.61
CA ILE A 111 -6.10 -2.65 -6.60
C ILE A 111 -6.97 -1.56 -7.21
N VAL A 112 -7.05 -0.41 -6.55
CA VAL A 112 -7.73 0.78 -7.06
C VAL A 112 -6.73 1.91 -7.18
N ASP A 113 -6.70 2.53 -8.36
CA ASP A 113 -5.96 3.75 -8.61
C ASP A 113 -6.75 4.59 -9.63
N LYS A 114 -6.54 5.91 -9.61
CA LYS A 114 -7.21 6.81 -10.55
C LYS A 114 -6.34 8.03 -10.84
N ALA A 115 -6.17 8.33 -12.12
CA ALA A 115 -5.42 9.48 -12.55
C ALA A 115 -6.01 10.76 -11.93
N GLY A 116 -5.14 11.59 -11.36
CA GLY A 116 -5.51 12.84 -10.73
C GLY A 116 -6.08 12.75 -9.32
N ILE A 117 -6.21 11.55 -8.73
CA ILE A 117 -6.78 11.31 -7.39
C ILE A 117 -5.77 10.55 -6.53
N GLU A 118 -5.60 10.98 -5.28
CA GLU A 118 -4.68 10.36 -4.32
C GLU A 118 -5.31 9.15 -3.61
N ALA A 119 -4.49 8.25 -3.05
CA ALA A 119 -4.96 7.04 -2.40
C ALA A 119 -5.87 7.32 -1.20
N ASP A 120 -5.61 8.40 -0.46
CA ASP A 120 -6.46 8.86 0.65
C ASP A 120 -7.83 9.32 0.17
N ASP A 121 -7.90 10.03 -0.97
CA ASP A 121 -9.14 10.43 -1.62
C ASP A 121 -9.94 9.23 -2.13
N ILE A 122 -9.26 8.21 -2.69
CA ILE A 122 -9.88 6.94 -3.11
C ILE A 122 -10.50 6.23 -1.89
N ILE A 123 -9.79 6.19 -0.76
CA ILE A 123 -10.26 5.54 0.47
C ILE A 123 -11.44 6.30 1.09
N ALA A 124 -11.48 7.63 0.95
CA ALA A 124 -12.52 8.47 1.50
C ALA A 124 -13.85 8.48 0.69
N THR A 125 -13.89 7.83 -0.48
CA THR A 125 -15.06 7.77 -1.37
C THR A 125 -15.96 6.58 -1.03
#